data_AF-A0A925J071-F1
#
_entry.id   AF-A0A925J071-F1
#
_cell.length_a   1.000
_cell.length_b   1.000
_cell.length_c   1.000
_cell.angle_alpha   90.00
_cell.angle_beta   90.00
_cell.angle_gamma   90.00
#
_symmetry.space_group_name_H-M   'P 1'
#
loop_
_entity.id
_entity.type
_entity.pdbx_description
1 polymer ?
#
loop_
_entity_poly.entity_id
_entity_poly.type
_entity_poly.pdbx_seq_one_letter_code
_entity_poly.pdbx_strand_id
1 'polypeptide(L)'
;MRKTLFTLFALSLVLSGLAQKKAKTPSQPMLVSEKKLESLKAELVTEIDKMKDFSAEMNDMIFSFGELGFQEEETSKYLIGILEKNGFTIQKGIAGIPTAWT
;
A
#
# COMPACT_ATOMS: atom_id res chain seq x y z
N MET A 1 62.25 -30.05 -0.85
CA MET A 1 61.64 -31.01 -1.80
C MET A 1 60.13 -31.03 -1.48
N ARG A 2 59.21 -30.35 -2.20
CA ARG A 2 58.64 -30.66 -3.53
C ARG A 2 58.08 -32.11 -3.52
N LYS A 3 56.79 -32.43 -3.80
CA LYS A 3 55.81 -31.88 -4.75
C LYS A 3 54.40 -32.39 -4.35
N THR A 4 53.42 -31.54 -4.03
CA THR A 4 52.30 -31.11 -4.90
C THR A 4 51.75 -32.19 -5.83
N LEU A 5 50.62 -32.77 -5.41
CA LEU A 5 49.71 -33.64 -6.17
C LEU A 5 48.65 -32.79 -6.88
N PHE A 6 48.01 -33.35 -7.91
CA PHE A 6 46.92 -32.82 -8.74
C PHE A 6 47.34 -32.07 -10.02
N THR A 7 47.77 -32.87 -10.99
CA THR A 7 47.29 -32.77 -12.37
C THR A 7 45.77 -32.89 -12.42
N LEU A 8 45.07 -31.93 -13.05
CA LEU A 8 44.04 -32.24 -14.06
C LEU A 8 43.59 -30.96 -14.79
N PHE A 9 43.73 -31.06 -16.11
CA PHE A 9 43.07 -30.30 -17.18
C PHE A 9 43.58 -28.90 -17.54
N ALA A 10 44.47 -28.93 -18.53
CA ALA A 10 44.83 -27.82 -19.39
C ALA A 10 43.67 -27.43 -20.33
N LEU A 11 43.46 -26.11 -20.44
CA LEU A 11 43.42 -25.34 -21.68
C LEU A 11 42.49 -25.81 -22.84
N SER A 12 41.34 -25.15 -22.94
CA SER A 12 40.64 -24.67 -24.17
C SER A 12 39.22 -24.31 -23.69
N LEU A 13 38.60 -23.17 -24.00
CA LEU A 13 38.49 -22.47 -25.26
C LEU A 13 38.00 -21.06 -24.90
N VAL A 14 38.70 -20.01 -25.32
CA VAL A 14 38.08 -18.69 -25.48
C VAL A 14 37.07 -18.84 -26.61
N LEU A 15 35.78 -18.62 -26.37
CA LEU A 15 34.90 -17.96 -27.33
C LEU A 15 33.54 -17.62 -26.70
N SER A 16 33.01 -16.48 -27.14
CA SER A 16 31.64 -16.01 -26.96
C SER A 16 31.37 -15.17 -25.71
N GLY A 17 31.73 -13.88 -25.85
CA GLY A 17 30.88 -12.83 -25.33
C GLY A 17 29.48 -12.96 -25.92
N LEU A 18 28.54 -13.48 -25.13
CA LEU A 18 27.15 -13.06 -25.24
C LEU A 18 26.92 -11.99 -24.20
N ALA A 19 26.59 -10.80 -24.71
CA ALA A 19 26.16 -9.65 -23.97
C ALA A 19 25.20 -10.05 -22.83
N GLN A 20 25.64 -9.89 -21.59
CA GLN A 20 24.71 -9.66 -20.49
C GLN A 20 23.99 -8.35 -20.80
N LYS A 21 22.83 -8.44 -21.45
CA LYS A 21 21.82 -7.37 -21.39
C LYS A 21 21.64 -7.08 -19.90
N LYS A 22 22.13 -5.92 -19.47
CA LYS A 22 21.93 -5.39 -18.13
C LYS A 22 20.43 -5.46 -17.86
N ALA A 23 20.00 -6.45 -17.08
CA ALA A 23 18.62 -6.53 -16.65
C ALA A 23 18.32 -5.19 -15.98
N LYS A 24 17.27 -4.51 -16.44
CA LYS A 24 16.77 -3.27 -15.85
C LYS A 24 16.39 -3.65 -14.42
N THR A 25 17.28 -3.37 -13.47
CA THR A 25 17.07 -3.59 -12.05
C THR A 25 15.71 -2.98 -11.70
N PRO A 26 14.80 -3.73 -11.05
CA PRO A 26 13.55 -3.14 -10.58
C PRO A 26 13.91 -1.90 -9.77
N SER A 27 13.35 -0.76 -10.17
CA SER A 27 13.55 0.53 -9.52
C SER A 27 13.30 0.35 -8.03
N GLN A 28 14.36 0.43 -7.22
CA GLN A 28 14.26 0.48 -5.77
C GLN A 28 13.26 1.58 -5.40
N PRO A 29 12.36 1.39 -4.43
CA PRO A 29 11.50 2.46 -3.96
C PRO A 29 12.39 3.64 -3.57
N MET A 30 12.06 4.82 -4.07
CA MET A 30 12.77 6.05 -3.79
C MET A 30 12.80 6.23 -2.26
N LEU A 31 13.96 6.02 -1.64
CA LEU A 31 14.10 6.16 -0.20
C LEU A 31 13.96 7.65 0.11
N VAL A 32 12.78 8.04 0.59
CA VAL A 32 12.54 9.37 1.14
C VAL A 32 13.56 9.56 2.25
N SER A 33 14.33 10.67 2.22
CA SER A 33 15.29 10.93 3.28
C SER A 33 14.58 11.01 4.62
N GLU A 34 15.22 10.54 5.70
CA GLU A 34 14.63 10.54 7.04
C GLU A 34 14.09 11.93 7.40
N LYS A 35 14.85 12.99 7.09
CA LYS A 35 14.42 14.38 7.28
C LYS A 35 13.12 14.72 6.52
N LYS A 36 12.98 14.29 5.26
CA LYS A 36 11.76 14.55 4.49
C LYS A 36 10.59 13.72 5.00
N LEU A 37 10.83 12.49 5.45
CA LEU A 37 9.80 11.66 6.07
C LEU A 37 9.26 12.31 7.35
N GLU A 38 10.13 12.79 8.23
CA GLU A 38 9.71 13.47 9.46
C GLU A 38 8.94 14.77 9.16
N SER A 39 9.37 15.53 8.15
CA SER A 39 8.62 16.70 7.68
C SER A 39 7.23 16.33 7.16
N LEU A 40 7.09 15.25 6.38
CA LEU A 40 5.80 14.81 5.86
C LEU A 40 4.87 14.33 6.97
N LYS A 41 5.38 13.63 7.99
CA LYS A 41 4.58 13.23 9.14
C LYS A 41 4.03 14.43 9.91
N ALA A 42 4.87 15.44 10.15
CA ALA A 42 4.44 16.67 10.85
C ALA A 42 3.36 17.44 10.07
N GLU A 43 3.51 17.50 8.75
CA GLU A 43 2.51 18.09 7.85
C GLU A 43 1.19 17.29 7.91
N LEU A 44 1.25 15.96 7.81
CA LEU A 44 0.07 15.09 7.91
C LEU A 44 -0.68 15.24 9.24
N VAL A 45 0.02 15.34 10.37
CA VAL A 45 -0.62 15.58 11.67
C VAL A 45 -1.39 16.89 11.65
N THR A 46 -0.81 17.95 11.08
CA THR A 46 -1.47 19.26 10.97
C THR A 46 -2.72 19.19 10.10
N GLU A 47 -2.69 18.46 8.98
CA GLU A 47 -3.86 18.28 8.12
C GLU A 47 -4.95 17.43 8.78
N ILE A 48 -4.58 16.37 9.50
CA ILE A 48 -5.52 15.54 10.27
C ILE A 48 -6.22 16.38 11.35
N ASP A 49 -5.48 17.23 12.07
CA ASP A 49 -6.05 18.09 13.12
C ASP A 49 -7.10 19.07 12.58
N LYS A 50 -6.97 19.52 11.32
CA LYS A 50 -8.00 20.35 10.67
C LYS A 50 -9.30 19.59 10.42
N MET A 51 -9.26 18.26 10.37
CA MET A 51 -10.43 17.40 10.15
C MET A 51 -11.12 16.97 11.47
N LYS A 52 -10.73 17.53 12.62
CA LYS A 52 -11.25 17.14 13.93
C LYS A 52 -12.78 17.23 14.04
N ASP A 53 -13.38 18.31 13.52
CA ASP A 53 -14.82 18.56 13.68
C ASP A 53 -15.61 17.61 12.78
N PHE A 54 -15.13 17.42 11.55
CA PHE A 54 -15.67 16.41 10.63
C PHE A 54 -15.61 14.99 11.23
N SER A 55 -14.49 14.63 11.87
CA SER A 55 -14.33 13.32 12.51
C SER A 55 -15.26 13.15 13.72
N ALA A 56 -15.48 14.21 14.49
CA ALA A 56 -16.44 14.22 15.59
C ALA A 56 -17.88 14.05 15.09
N GLU A 57 -18.28 14.79 14.05
CA GLU A 57 -19.59 14.65 13.41
C GLU A 57 -19.81 13.24 12.85
N MET A 58 -18.80 12.65 12.20
CA MET A 58 -18.87 11.26 11.73
C MET A 58 -19.12 10.29 12.88
N ASN A 59 -18.39 10.43 13.98
CA ASN A 59 -18.58 9.61 15.17
C ASN A 59 -20.01 9.76 15.71
N ASP A 60 -20.48 10.98 15.92
CA ASP A 60 -21.80 11.27 16.45
C ASP A 60 -22.91 10.70 15.55
N MET A 61 -22.76 10.83 14.23
CA MET A 61 -23.71 10.26 13.27
C MET A 61 -23.77 8.74 13.34
N ILE A 62 -22.61 8.06 13.29
CA ILE A 62 -22.55 6.59 13.34
C ILE A 62 -23.21 6.06 14.62
N PHE A 63 -22.91 6.66 15.78
CA PHE A 63 -23.52 6.25 17.05
C PHE A 63 -25.00 6.63 17.16
N SER A 64 -25.45 7.71 16.48
CA SER A 64 -26.86 8.12 16.50
C SER A 64 -27.80 7.16 15.79
N PHE A 65 -27.31 6.38 14.81
CA PHE A 65 -28.14 5.43 14.09
C PHE A 65 -28.58 4.25 14.96
N GLY A 66 -27.77 3.85 15.94
CA GLY A 66 -28.16 2.81 16.92
C GLY A 66 -28.54 1.46 16.29
N GLU A 67 -27.95 1.14 15.14
CA GLU A 67 -28.32 -0.05 14.35
C GLU A 67 -27.81 -1.34 15.00
N LEU A 68 -28.56 -2.43 14.75
CA LEU A 68 -28.16 -3.76 15.20
C LEU A 68 -27.07 -4.32 14.29
N GLY A 69 -26.28 -5.25 14.84
CA GLY A 69 -25.34 -6.03 14.05
C GLY A 69 -26.05 -6.73 12.88
N PHE A 70 -25.47 -6.64 11.69
CA PHE A 70 -26.01 -7.12 10.40
C PHE A 70 -27.24 -6.36 9.86
N GLN A 71 -27.59 -5.20 10.43
CA GLN A 71 -28.67 -4.33 9.96
C GLN A 71 -28.21 -2.87 9.87
N GLU A 72 -26.93 -2.64 9.58
CA GLU A 72 -26.29 -1.32 9.55
C GLU A 72 -26.55 -0.57 8.22
N GLU A 73 -27.81 -0.44 7.83
CA GLU A 73 -28.23 0.12 6.54
C GLU A 73 -27.90 1.60 6.40
N GLU A 74 -28.27 2.42 7.39
CA GLU A 74 -28.02 3.86 7.38
C GLU A 74 -26.55 4.17 7.62
N THR A 75 -25.88 3.40 8.50
CA THR A 75 -24.43 3.52 8.71
C THR A 75 -23.65 3.22 7.43
N SER A 76 -23.98 2.12 6.73
CA SER A 76 -23.31 1.75 5.47
C SER A 76 -23.53 2.83 4.41
N LYS A 77 -24.76 3.29 4.24
CA LYS A 77 -25.11 4.37 3.31
C LYS A 77 -24.41 5.70 3.62
N TYR A 78 -24.32 6.07 4.90
CA TYR A 78 -23.62 7.28 5.34
C TYR A 78 -22.13 7.23 4.99
N LEU A 79 -21.44 6.13 5.35
CA LEU A 79 -20.02 5.95 5.08
C LEU A 79 -19.72 5.91 3.58
N ILE A 80 -20.52 5.17 2.80
CA ILE A 80 -20.37 5.14 1.35
C ILE A 80 -20.56 6.53 0.76
N GLY A 81 -21.57 7.29 1.21
CA GLY A 81 -21.79 8.66 0.74
C GLY A 81 -20.59 9.58 1.02
N ILE A 82 -19.91 9.41 2.16
CA ILE A 82 -18.66 10.15 2.45
C ILE A 82 -17.54 9.75 1.49
N LEU A 83 -17.36 8.45 1.25
CA LEU A 83 -16.32 7.96 0.35
C LEU A 83 -16.55 8.44 -1.09
N GLU A 84 -17.78 8.32 -1.60
CA GLU A 84 -18.17 8.82 -2.92
C GLU A 84 -17.91 10.33 -3.05
N LYS A 85 -18.26 11.13 -2.03
CA LYS A 85 -17.97 12.59 -1.98
C LYS A 85 -16.48 12.90 -2.04
N ASN A 86 -15.63 12.02 -1.53
CA ASN A 86 -14.16 12.16 -1.55
C ASN A 86 -13.52 11.51 -2.79
N GLY A 87 -14.32 11.12 -3.79
CA GLY A 87 -13.84 10.65 -5.09
C GLY A 87 -13.51 9.15 -5.14
N PHE A 88 -13.87 8.38 -4.12
CA PHE A 88 -13.75 6.93 -4.17
C PHE A 88 -14.85 6.34 -5.07
N THR A 89 -14.50 5.33 -5.84
CA THR A 89 -15.46 4.51 -6.59
C THR A 89 -15.88 3.35 -5.72
N ILE A 90 -17.18 3.19 -5.47
CA ILE A 90 -17.71 2.17 -4.57
C ILE A 90 -18.54 1.14 -5.34
N GLN A 91 -18.30 -0.14 -5.08
CA GLN A 91 -19.16 -1.24 -5.50
C GLN A 91 -19.97 -1.74 -4.29
N LYS A 92 -21.31 -1.72 -4.41
CA LYS A 92 -22.26 -2.13 -3.36
C LYS A 92 -22.77 -3.56 -3.61
N GLY A 93 -23.28 -4.21 -2.56
CA GLY A 93 -24.00 -5.48 -2.69
C GLY A 93 -23.10 -6.70 -2.86
N ILE A 94 -21.87 -6.66 -2.34
CA ILE A 94 -20.90 -7.76 -2.52
C ILE A 94 -21.48 -9.06 -1.95
N ALA A 95 -21.38 -10.14 -2.73
CA ALA A 95 -21.93 -11.45 -2.41
C ALA A 95 -23.45 -11.45 -2.09
N GLY A 96 -24.20 -10.47 -2.62
CA GLY A 96 -25.64 -10.35 -2.36
C GLY A 96 -26.00 -9.77 -0.99
N ILE A 97 -25.01 -9.30 -0.22
CA ILE A 97 -25.22 -8.65 1.08
C ILE A 97 -25.42 -7.15 0.83
N PRO A 98 -26.61 -6.57 1.10
CA PRO A 98 -26.92 -5.19 0.72
C PRO A 98 -25.96 -4.14 1.30
N THR A 99 -25.46 -4.36 2.51
CA THR A 99 -24.59 -3.43 3.24
C THR A 99 -23.09 -3.65 2.98
N ALA A 100 -22.70 -4.68 2.21
CA ALA A 100 -21.31 -4.97 1.89
C ALA A 100 -20.82 -4.15 0.67
N TRP A 101 -19.62 -3.57 0.77
CA TRP A 101 -19.04 -2.73 -0.28
C TRP A 101 -17.51 -2.84 -0.37
N THR A 102 -16.95 -2.46 -1.53
CA THR A 102 -15.50 -2.30 -1.80
C THR A 102 -15.22 -1.00 -2.52
#